data_AF-A0A3D1JBM7-F1
#
_entry.id   AF-A0A3D1JBM7-F1
#
_cell.length_a   1.000
_cell.length_b   1.000
_cell.length_c   1.000
_cell.angle_alpha   90.00
_cell.angle_beta   90.00
_cell.angle_gamma   90.00
#
_symmetry.space_group_name_H-M   'P 1'
#
loop_
_entity.id
_entity.type
_entity.pdbx_description
1 polymer ?
#
loop_
_entity_poly.entity_id
_entity_poly.type
_entity_poly.pdbx_seq_one_letter_code
_entity_poly.pdbx_strand_id
1 'polypeptide(L)'
;LANKNLKVANLPLVPQAHIPKQLWEIDPQKIVGLTNDPNVLNSIRKERMRSYGLNPDSAYSDIEKIRAELAFAADLYEKLGCVVINVASLSIEETASMILNALNLEDHSYYSSDTKD
;
A
#
# COMPACT_ATOMS: atom_id res chain seq x y z
N LEU A 1 -11.14 4.36 3.85
CA LEU A 1 -11.31 5.00 2.52
C LEU A 1 -12.75 4.89 2.00
N ALA A 2 -13.33 3.69 1.85
CA ALA A 2 -14.74 3.54 1.42
C ALA A 2 -15.74 4.24 2.35
N ASN A 3 -15.53 4.18 3.68
CA ASN A 3 -16.31 4.92 4.68
C ASN A 3 -16.17 6.45 4.59
N LYS A 4 -15.27 6.95 3.74
CA LYS A 4 -15.08 8.38 3.41
C LYS A 4 -15.64 8.70 2.00
N ASN A 5 -16.52 7.85 1.46
CA ASN A 5 -17.16 7.96 0.15
C ASN A 5 -16.20 7.97 -1.06
N LEU A 6 -14.98 7.46 -0.89
CA LEU A 6 -14.01 7.31 -1.98
C LEU A 6 -14.20 5.96 -2.69
N LYS A 7 -14.25 6.01 -4.03
CA LYS A 7 -14.18 4.82 -4.88
C LYS A 7 -12.72 4.43 -5.03
N VAL A 8 -12.34 3.26 -4.53
CA VAL A 8 -10.97 2.76 -4.51
C VAL A 8 -10.90 1.42 -5.24
N ALA A 9 -9.84 1.21 -6.01
CA ALA A 9 -9.51 -0.07 -6.60
C ALA A 9 -8.19 -0.58 -5.98
N ASN A 10 -8.16 -1.85 -5.58
CA ASN A 10 -6.96 -2.49 -5.05
C ASN A 10 -6.32 -3.36 -6.13
N LEU A 11 -5.07 -3.09 -6.48
CA LEU A 11 -4.29 -3.92 -7.41
C LEU A 11 -3.22 -4.69 -6.61
N PRO A 12 -3.36 -6.01 -6.42
CA PRO A 12 -2.29 -6.81 -5.83
C PRO A 12 -1.11 -6.90 -6.81
N LEU A 13 0.10 -6.65 -6.32
CA LEU A 13 1.33 -6.84 -7.09
C LEU A 13 1.89 -8.23 -6.82
N VAL A 14 2.11 -8.98 -7.89
CA VAL A 14 2.79 -10.27 -7.87
C VAL A 14 3.90 -10.21 -8.92
N PRO A 15 5.13 -10.63 -8.61
CA PRO A 15 6.19 -10.73 -9.60
C PRO A 15 5.72 -11.48 -10.83
N GLN A 16 6.12 -11.00 -12.00
CA GLN A 16 5.79 -11.59 -13.31
C GLN A 16 4.30 -11.49 -13.71
N ALA A 17 3.43 -10.92 -12.86
CA ALA A 17 2.07 -10.63 -13.25
C ALA A 17 2.02 -9.48 -14.26
N HIS A 18 1.00 -9.52 -15.12
CA HIS A 18 0.74 -8.44 -16.06
C HIS A 18 0.32 -7.17 -15.31
N ILE A 19 1.07 -6.08 -15.49
CA ILE A 19 0.69 -4.76 -14.97
C ILE A 19 -0.28 -4.10 -15.96
N PRO A 20 -1.48 -3.70 -15.53
CA PRO A 20 -2.46 -3.06 -16.42
C PRO A 20 -1.93 -1.76 -17.01
N LYS A 21 -2.00 -1.61 -18.34
CA LYS A 21 -1.54 -0.41 -19.07
C LYS A 21 -2.25 0.87 -18.62
N GLN A 22 -3.46 0.74 -18.09
CA GLN A 22 -4.26 1.84 -17.57
C GLN A 22 -3.57 2.57 -16.41
N LEU A 23 -2.63 1.93 -15.68
CA LEU A 23 -1.89 2.62 -14.61
C LEU A 23 -1.06 3.81 -15.13
N TRP A 24 -0.62 3.75 -16.39
CA TRP A 24 0.13 4.86 -17.03
C TRP A 24 -0.79 5.94 -17.63
N GLU A 25 -2.10 5.69 -17.66
CA GLU A 25 -3.11 6.64 -18.15
C GLU A 25 -3.76 7.42 -17.00
N ILE A 26 -3.60 6.94 -15.76
CA ILE A 26 -4.12 7.56 -14.55
C ILE A 26 -3.11 8.61 -14.07
N ASP A 27 -3.61 9.73 -13.57
CA ASP A 27 -2.81 10.73 -12.86
C ASP A 27 -2.04 10.06 -11.69
N PRO A 28 -0.70 10.08 -11.68
CA PRO A 28 0.11 9.47 -10.62
C PRO A 28 -0.25 9.97 -9.22
N GLN A 29 -0.78 11.19 -9.09
CA GLN A 29 -1.24 11.74 -7.81
C GLN A 29 -2.49 11.04 -7.27
N LYS A 30 -3.11 10.12 -8.03
CA LYS A 30 -4.23 9.28 -7.59
C LYS A 30 -3.81 7.84 -7.28
N ILE A 31 -2.54 7.52 -7.48
CA ILE A 31 -1.98 6.19 -7.24
C ILE A 31 -1.18 6.25 -5.94
N VAL A 32 -1.39 5.27 -5.06
CA VAL A 32 -0.61 5.12 -3.84
C VAL A 32 -0.02 3.72 -3.81
N GLY A 33 1.32 3.63 -3.80
CA GLY A 33 2.05 2.40 -3.54
C GLY A 33 2.03 2.08 -2.06
N LEU A 34 1.77 0.82 -1.71
CA LEU A 34 1.86 0.35 -0.33
C LEU A 34 2.97 -0.69 -0.24
N THR A 35 3.95 -0.44 0.60
CA THR A 35 5.07 -1.34 0.83
C THR A 35 5.13 -1.80 2.29
N ASN A 36 5.98 -2.77 2.58
CA ASN A 36 6.16 -3.35 3.91
C ASN A 36 7.61 -3.77 4.12
N ASP A 37 7.97 -4.03 5.37
CA ASP A 37 9.28 -4.56 5.72
C ASP A 37 9.31 -6.08 5.52
N PRO A 38 10.38 -6.65 4.91
CA PRO A 38 10.45 -8.08 4.61
C PRO A 38 10.20 -8.99 5.82
N ASN A 39 10.76 -8.64 6.98
CA ASN A 39 10.66 -9.46 8.20
C ASN A 39 9.25 -9.38 8.83
N VAL A 40 8.62 -8.21 8.78
CA VAL A 40 7.25 -8.01 9.25
C VAL A 40 6.29 -8.79 8.37
N LEU A 41 6.42 -8.64 7.05
CA LEU A 41 5.61 -9.37 6.08
C LEU A 41 5.82 -10.89 6.19
N ASN A 42 7.06 -11.34 6.39
CA ASN A 42 7.35 -12.76 6.64
C ASN A 42 6.59 -13.29 7.85
N SER A 43 6.65 -12.57 8.97
CA SER A 43 5.98 -12.95 10.21
C SER A 43 4.46 -13.04 10.03
N ILE A 44 3.86 -12.05 9.35
CA ILE A 44 2.43 -12.05 9.00
C ILE A 44 2.06 -13.25 8.13
N ARG A 45 2.87 -13.56 7.10
CA ARG A 45 2.61 -14.70 6.20
C ARG A 45 2.74 -16.03 6.93
N LYS A 46 3.74 -16.18 7.81
CA LYS A 46 3.89 -17.37 8.65
C LYS A 46 2.67 -17.58 9.54
N GLU A 47 2.19 -16.52 10.18
CA GLU A 47 1.02 -16.60 11.05
C GLU A 47 -0.24 -16.97 10.28
N ARG A 48 -0.43 -16.38 9.09
CA ARG A 48 -1.53 -16.76 8.19
C ARG A 48 -1.48 -18.23 7.79
N MET A 49 -0.29 -18.79 7.59
CA MET A 49 -0.15 -20.22 7.29
C MET A 49 -0.52 -21.09 8.48
N ARG A 50 -0.08 -20.72 9.69
CA ARG A 50 -0.49 -21.41 10.92
C ARG A 50 -2.00 -21.37 11.11
N SER A 51 -2.64 -20.23 10.89
CA SER A 51 -4.10 -20.09 11.03
C SER A 51 -4.88 -20.95 10.03
N TYR A 52 -4.27 -21.30 8.90
CA TYR A 52 -4.85 -22.22 7.91
C TYR A 52 -4.48 -23.69 8.16
N GLY A 53 -3.72 -24.00 9.21
CA GLY A 53 -3.21 -25.35 9.46
C GLY A 53 -2.16 -25.82 8.46
N LEU A 54 -1.48 -24.88 7.79
CA LEU A 54 -0.47 -25.14 6.76
C LEU A 54 0.94 -24.89 7.29
N ASN A 55 1.95 -25.42 6.58
CA ASN A 55 3.36 -25.25 6.95
C ASN A 55 3.76 -23.76 6.91
N PRO A 56 4.22 -23.17 8.04
CA PRO A 56 4.69 -21.78 8.07
C PRO A 56 6.02 -21.57 7.34
N ASP A 57 6.79 -22.61 7.02
CA ASP A 57 8.02 -22.52 6.22
C ASP A 57 7.75 -23.03 4.80
N SER A 58 6.86 -22.32 4.09
CA SER A 58 6.46 -22.62 2.71
C SER A 58 7.05 -21.61 1.73
N ALA A 59 6.90 -21.89 0.43
CA ALA A 59 7.25 -20.95 -0.62
C ALA A 59 6.56 -19.57 -0.50
N TYR A 60 5.41 -19.50 0.17
CA TYR A 60 4.67 -18.24 0.38
C TYR A 60 5.32 -17.34 1.45
N SER A 61 5.98 -17.95 2.44
CA SER A 61 6.68 -17.31 3.56
C SER A 61 8.20 -17.39 3.41
N ASP A 62 8.70 -17.58 2.20
CA ASP A 62 10.12 -17.51 1.87
C ASP A 62 10.58 -16.05 1.85
N ILE A 63 11.62 -15.72 2.63
CA ILE A 63 12.10 -14.34 2.78
C ILE A 63 12.71 -13.77 1.51
N GLU A 64 13.39 -14.59 0.71
CA GLU A 64 14.04 -14.15 -0.53
C GLU A 64 12.99 -13.87 -1.61
N LYS A 65 11.93 -14.68 -1.66
CA LYS A 65 10.77 -14.37 -2.51
C LYS A 65 10.08 -13.09 -2.09
N ILE A 66 9.88 -12.87 -0.79
CA ILE A 66 9.31 -11.61 -0.28
C ILE A 66 10.17 -10.41 -0.68
N ARG A 67 11.51 -10.52 -0.59
CA ARG A 67 12.42 -9.45 -1.05
C ARG A 67 12.27 -9.18 -2.54
N ALA A 68 12.17 -10.21 -3.36
CA ALA A 68 11.96 -10.06 -4.80
C ALA A 68 10.61 -9.41 -5.14
N GLU A 69 9.56 -9.74 -4.39
CA GLU A 69 8.24 -9.10 -4.51
C GLU A 69 8.29 -7.61 -4.18
N LEU A 70 8.96 -7.23 -3.08
CA LEU A 70 9.10 -5.84 -2.66
C LEU A 70 9.99 -5.04 -3.63
N ALA A 71 11.05 -5.65 -4.16
CA ALA A 71 11.90 -5.02 -5.17
C ALA A 71 11.12 -4.75 -6.47
N PHE A 72 10.33 -5.73 -6.94
CA PHE A 72 9.47 -5.55 -8.09
C PHE A 72 8.45 -4.41 -7.89
N ALA A 73 7.85 -4.32 -6.70
CA ALA A 73 6.93 -3.24 -6.36
C ALA A 73 7.64 -1.87 -6.34
N ALA A 74 8.84 -1.79 -5.75
CA ALA A 74 9.63 -0.57 -5.71
C ALA A 74 9.96 -0.05 -7.12
N ASP A 75 10.44 -0.92 -8.01
CA ASP A 75 10.72 -0.58 -9.42
C ASP A 75 9.47 -0.07 -10.16
N LEU A 76 8.30 -0.66 -9.86
CA LEU A 76 7.04 -0.23 -10.47
C LEU A 76 6.62 1.14 -9.94
N TYR A 77 6.71 1.37 -8.63
CA TYR A 77 6.35 2.64 -8.02
C TYR A 77 7.23 3.79 -8.52
N GLU A 78 8.53 3.54 -8.69
CA GLU A 78 9.45 4.51 -9.28
C GLU A 78 9.03 4.89 -10.70
N LYS A 79 8.69 3.91 -11.55
CA LYS A 79 8.24 4.14 -12.92
C LYS A 79 6.90 4.87 -13.00
N LEU A 80 6.01 4.63 -12.04
CA LEU A 80 4.71 5.32 -11.96
C LEU A 80 4.85 6.73 -11.39
N GLY A 81 5.91 7.03 -10.64
CA GLY A 81 6.09 8.31 -9.95
C GLY A 81 5.03 8.56 -8.87
N CYS A 82 4.47 7.49 -8.30
CA CYS A 82 3.44 7.57 -7.27
C CYS A 82 4.03 7.71 -5.87
N VAL A 83 3.24 8.24 -4.94
CA VAL A 83 3.60 8.24 -3.51
C VAL A 83 3.63 6.81 -2.98
N VAL A 84 4.60 6.50 -2.11
CA VAL A 84 4.76 5.18 -1.49
C VAL A 84 4.68 5.31 0.02
N ILE A 85 3.87 4.47 0.66
CA ILE A 85 3.69 4.42 2.11
C ILE A 85 4.14 3.06 2.62
N ASN A 86 5.07 3.03 3.58
CA ASN A 86 5.42 1.80 4.30
C ASN A 86 4.42 1.58 5.44
N VAL A 87 3.69 0.46 5.39
CA VAL A 87 2.63 0.14 6.34
C VAL A 87 3.04 -0.86 7.42
N ALA A 88 4.33 -1.21 7.52
CA ALA A 88 4.82 -2.27 8.41
C ALA A 88 4.41 -2.09 9.89
N SER A 89 4.39 -0.85 10.38
CA SER A 89 4.06 -0.50 11.77
C SER A 89 2.77 0.31 11.91
N LEU A 90 1.99 0.47 10.83
CA LEU A 90 0.82 1.32 10.82
C LEU A 90 -0.46 0.51 11.02
N SER A 91 -1.39 1.06 11.81
CA SER A 91 -2.77 0.60 11.83
C SER A 91 -3.49 0.90 10.50
N ILE A 92 -4.70 0.35 10.34
CA ILE A 92 -5.55 0.60 9.18
C ILE A 92 -5.97 2.08 9.14
N GLU A 93 -6.25 2.66 10.31
CA GLU A 93 -6.67 4.05 10.49
C GLU A 93 -5.53 5.02 10.13
N GLU A 94 -4.33 4.77 10.65
CA GLU A 94 -3.14 5.58 10.33
C GLU A 94 -2.79 5.48 8.84
N THR A 95 -2.80 4.26 8.29
CA THR A 95 -2.57 4.05 6.84
C THR A 95 -3.60 4.83 6.02
N ALA A 96 -4.88 4.78 6.39
CA ALA A 96 -5.92 5.53 5.69
C ALA A 96 -5.73 7.05 5.79
N SER A 97 -5.33 7.58 6.95
CA SER A 97 -5.03 9.01 7.11
C SER A 97 -3.82 9.42 6.26
N MET A 98 -2.75 8.62 6.24
CA MET A 98 -1.59 8.92 5.38
C MET A 98 -1.95 8.89 3.90
N ILE A 99 -2.80 7.95 3.46
CA ILE A 99 -3.31 7.93 2.08
C ILE A 99 -4.11 9.20 1.77
N LEU A 100 -5.04 9.61 2.65
CA LEU A 100 -5.85 10.82 2.44
C LEU A 100 -4.97 12.07 2.36
N ASN A 101 -3.99 12.19 3.24
CA ASN A 101 -3.01 13.27 3.23
C ASN A 101 -2.20 13.29 1.94
N ALA A 102 -1.67 12.15 1.52
CA ALA A 102 -0.85 12.05 0.31
C ALA A 102 -1.64 12.42 -0.97
N LEU A 103 -2.96 12.23 -0.94
CA LEU A 103 -3.86 12.58 -2.04
C LEU A 103 -4.45 14.00 -1.90
N ASN A 104 -4.09 14.77 -0.86
CA ASN A 104 -4.70 16.05 -0.50
C ASN A 104 -6.24 15.98 -0.41
N LEU A 105 -6.74 14.87 0.14
CA LEU A 105 -8.18 14.60 0.34
C LEU A 105 -8.61 14.78 1.80
N GLU A 106 -7.73 15.26 2.68
CA GLU A 106 -8.14 15.65 4.02
C GLU A 106 -9.05 16.88 3.96
N ASP A 107 -10.16 16.79 4.68
CA ASP A 107 -11.16 17.85 4.75
C ASP A 107 -10.65 18.93 5.72
N HIS A 108 -9.88 19.89 5.20
CA HIS A 108 -9.39 21.04 5.97
C HIS A 108 -10.48 22.09 6.28
N SER A 109 -11.75 21.80 6.00
CA SER A 109 -12.87 22.72 6.24
C SER A 109 -13.00 23.18 7.70
N TYR A 110 -12.37 22.49 8.65
CA TYR A 110 -12.34 22.87 10.06
C TYR A 110 -11.28 23.93 10.45
N TYR A 111 -10.31 24.26 9.59
CA TYR A 111 -9.26 25.25 9.89
C TYR A 111 -9.48 26.63 9.25
N SER A 112 -10.63 26.85 8.59
CA SER A 112 -11.03 28.18 8.09
C SER A 112 -11.93 28.91 9.08
N SER A 113 -11.44 29.17 10.29
CA SER A 113 -11.99 30.22 11.15
C SER A 113 -10.84 30.89 11.91
N ASP A 114 -10.78 32.22 11.75
CA ASP A 114 -9.96 33.17 12.50
C ASP A 114 -8.55 33.49 11.98
N THR A 115 -8.50 34.06 10.78
CA THR A 115 -7.76 35.33 10.59
C THR A 115 -8.64 36.27 9.77
N LYS A 116 -9.45 37.07 10.47
CA LYS A 116 -9.93 38.35 9.96
C LYS A 116 -9.01 39.43 10.53
N ASP A 117 -8.63 40.35 9.65
CA ASP A 117 -7.77 41.51 9.87
C ASP A 117 -8.11 42.35 11.11
#